data_AF-A0A399PG78-F1
#
_entry.id   AF-A0A399PG78-F1
#
_cell.length_a   1.000
_cell.length_b   1.000
_cell.length_c   1.000
_cell.angle_alpha   90.00
_cell.angle_beta   90.00
_cell.angle_gamma   90.00
#
_symmetry.space_group_name_H-M   'P 1'
#
loop_
_entity.id
_entity.type
_entity.pdbx_description
1 polymer ?
#
loop_
_entity_poly.entity_id
_entity_poly.type
_entity_poly.pdbx_seq_one_letter_code
_entity_poly.pdbx_strand_id
1 'polypeptide(L)' 'MRVHVADHPLITHKLTALRDRTTPSPVFRSLADELVTLLAYEATRDVRV' A
#
# COMPACT_ATOMS: atom_id res chain seq x y z
N MET A 1 -16.31 6.17 14.00
CA MET A 1 -15.28 6.30 12.94
C MET A 1 -15.61 5.34 11.82
N ARG A 2 -15.51 5.77 10.55
CA ARG A 2 -15.64 4.88 9.39
C ARG A 2 -14.25 4.35 9.03
N VAL A 3 -14.10 3.04 8.92
CA VAL A 3 -12.85 2.39 8.50
C VAL A 3 -13.04 1.88 7.08
N HIS A 4 -12.07 2.17 6.22
CA HIS A 4 -11.99 1.62 4.87
C HIS A 4 -10.82 0.65 4.82
N VAL A 5 -11.08 -0.59 4.41
CA VAL A 5 -10.06 -1.59 4.14
C VAL A 5 -9.88 -1.64 2.63
N ALA A 6 -8.71 -1.22 2.15
CA ALA A 6 -8.41 -1.22 0.72
C ALA A 6 -8.28 -2.67 0.22
N ASP A 7 -9.23 -3.11 -0.60
CA ASP A 7 -9.24 -4.44 -1.21
C ASP A 7 -8.55 -4.41 -2.58
N HIS A 8 -7.22 -4.46 -2.56
CA HIS A 8 -6.40 -4.43 -3.78
C HIS A 8 -5.30 -5.50 -3.74
N PRO A 9 -5.23 -6.43 -4.72
CA PRO A 9 -4.26 -7.54 -4.70
C PRO A 9 -2.79 -7.11 -4.56
N LEU A 10 -2.40 -6.00 -5.22
CA LEU A 10 -1.05 -5.44 -5.09
C LEU A 10 -0.72 -4.91 -3.69
N ILE A 11 -1.70 -4.38 -2.96
CA ILE A 11 -1.48 -3.91 -1.58
C ILE A 11 -1.13 -5.12 -0.70
N THR A 12 -1.91 -6.20 -0.81
CA THR A 12 -1.67 -7.45 -0.08
C THR A 12 -0.30 -8.04 -0.39
N HIS A 13 0.08 -8.09 -1.68
CA HIS A 13 1.39 -8.58 -2.10
C HIS A 13 2.55 -7.74 -1.50
N LYS A 14 2.45 -6.41 -1.55
CA LYS A 14 3.47 -5.51 -1.00
C LYS A 14 3.56 -5.60 0.52
N LEU A 15 2.43 -5.72 1.22
CA LEU A 15 2.39 -5.90 2.67
C LEU A 15 3.08 -7.18 3.11
N THR A 16 2.98 -8.27 2.34
CA THR A 16 3.70 -9.52 2.63
C THR A 16 5.21 -9.28 2.63
N ALA A 17 5.74 -8.62 1.60
CA ALA A 17 7.17 -8.31 1.51
C ALA A 17 7.63 -7.29 2.57
N LEU A 18 6.81 -6.27 2.88
CA LEU A 18 7.12 -5.29 3.94
C LEU A 18 7.15 -5.90 5.34
N ARG A 19 6.39 -6.98 5.57
CA ARG A 19 6.36 -7.70 6.87
C ARG A 19 7.47 -8.73 7.01
N ASP A 20 8.15 -9.08 5.93
CA ASP A 20 9.29 -9.98 5.99
C ASP A 20 10.49 -9.27 6.64
N ARG A 21 11.00 -9.86 7.74
CA ARG A 21 12.14 -9.33 8.50
C ARG A 21 13.45 -9.37 7.72
N THR A 22 13.51 -10.13 6.64
CA THR A 22 14.69 -10.25 5.78
C THR A 22 14.72 -9.24 4.64
N THR A 23 13.65 -8.45 4.45
CA THR A 23 13.57 -7.44 3.40
C THR A 23 14.64 -6.36 3.58
N PRO A 24 15.55 -6.15 2.61
CA PRO A 24 16.59 -5.14 2.71
C PRO A 24 16.02 -3.72 2.78
N SER A 25 16.66 -2.84 3.56
CA SER A 25 16.18 -1.45 3.75
C SER A 25 15.91 -0.67 2.45
N PRO A 26 16.71 -0.77 1.38
CA PRO A 26 16.40 -0.08 0.11
C PRO A 26 15.11 -0.59 -0.53
N VAL A 27 14.90 -1.91 -0.49
CA VAL A 27 13.70 -2.56 -1.04
C VAL A 27 12.47 -2.19 -0.22
N PHE A 28 12.59 -2.17 1.10
CA PHE A 28 11.51 -1.75 2.01
C PHE A 28 11.02 -0.34 1.66
N ARG A 29 11.92 0.62 1.44
CA ARG A 29 11.57 2.00 1.08
C ARG A 29 10.82 2.07 -0.25
N SER A 30 11.31 1.37 -1.29
CA SER A 30 10.61 1.32 -2.59
C SER A 30 9.19 0.75 -2.46
N LEU A 31 9.06 -0.37 -1.74
CA LEU A 31 7.76 -1.01 -1.52
C LEU A 31 6.79 -0.11 -0.73
N ALA A 32 7.30 0.67 0.22
CA ALA A 32 6.50 1.62 0.99
C ALA A 32 6.00 2.77 0.11
N ASP A 33 6.85 3.34 -0.75
CA ASP A 33 6.45 4.41 -1.68
C ASP A 33 5.38 3.91 -2.67
N GLU A 34 5.55 2.71 -3.20
CA GLU A 34 4.58 2.07 -4.09
C GLU A 34 3.25 1.78 -3.36
N LEU A 35 3.32 1.35 -2.10
CA LEU A 35 2.13 1.13 -1.28
C LEU A 35 1.37 2.43 -1.03
N VAL A 36 2.06 3.53 -0.70
CA VAL A 36 1.43 4.85 -0.48
C VAL A 36 0.72 5.32 -1.74
N THR A 37 1.32 5.12 -2.91
CA THR A 37 0.70 5.49 -4.19
C THR A 37 -0.63 4.74 -4.42
N LEU A 38 -0.66 3.43 -4.15
CA LEU A 38 -1.88 2.63 -4.25
C LEU A 38 -2.94 3.07 -3.24
N LEU A 39 -2.54 3.36 -2.00
CA LEU A 39 -3.45 3.85 -0.96
C LEU A 39 -4.03 5.22 -1.29
N ALA A 40 -3.23 6.12 -1.87
CA ALA A 40 -3.71 7.42 -2.33
C ALA A 40 -4.77 7.26 -3.42
N TYR A 41 -4.53 6.37 -4.41
CA TYR A 41 -5.50 6.06 -5.45
C TYR A 41 -6.83 5.56 -4.87
N GLU A 42 -6.78 4.58 -3.95
CA GLU A 42 -7.97 4.06 -3.28
C GLU A 42 -8.68 5.14 -2.44
N ALA A 43 -7.93 5.98 -1.72
CA ALA A 43 -8.47 7.06 -0.91
C ALA A 43 -9.17 8.15 -1.73
N THR A 44 -8.72 8.38 -2.97
CA THR A 44 -9.30 9.37 -3.87
C THR A 44 -10.35 8.82 -4.83
N ARG A 45 -10.68 7.51 -4.77
CA ARG A 45 -11.59 6.87 -5.75
C ARG A 45 -12.96 7.56 -5.84
N ASP A 46 -13.49 8.07 -4.74
CA ASP A 46 -14.80 8.73 -4.69
C ASP A 46 -14.74 10.25 -4.93
N VAL A 47 -13.54 10.81 -5.13
CA VAL A 47 -13.36 12.22 -5.47
C VAL A 47 -13.76 12.43 -6.92
N ARG A 48 -14.94 13.00 -7.14
CA ARG A 48 -15.39 13.43 -8.47
C ARG A 48 -14.71 14.75 -8.83
N VAL A 49 -14.18 14.83 -10.03
CA VAL A 49 -13.64 16.07 -10.66
C VAL A 49 -14.75 16.76 -11.43
#